data_AF-Q4RJN2-F1
#
_entry.id   AF-Q4RJN2-F1
#
_cell.length_a   1.000
_cell.length_b   1.000
_cell.length_c   1.000
_cell.angle_alpha   90.00
_cell.angle_beta   90.00
_cell.angle_gamma   90.00
#
_symmetry.space_group_name_H-M   'P 1'
#
loop_
_entity.id
_entity.type
_entity.pdbx_description
1 polymer ?
#
loop_
_entity_poly.entity_id
_entity_poly.type
_entity_poly.pdbx_seq_one_letter_code
_entity_poly.pdbx_strand_id
1 'polypeptide(L)'
;MLQTGDGAVCFSAAFLLAVVLTRRAPPAALLAAVLYVFAAMFRFPPVPPDQAARSNGAAGPDGVPVLMHDETLDRTTNGSGPVYKMAFAQPRRLDAGLRHRMRDKYGGEKVPTPQEAVEECLRHRLTTVFDVKG
;
A
#
# COMPACT_ATOMS: atom_id res chain seq x y z
N MET A 1 -2.68 8.97 -8.14
CA MET A 1 -3.61 9.51 -7.13
C MET A 1 -3.43 11.00 -7.10
N LEU A 2 -4.49 11.79 -7.34
CA LEU A 2 -4.40 13.24 -7.23
C LEU A 2 -3.95 13.59 -5.81
N GLN A 3 -2.81 14.27 -5.69
CA GLN A 3 -2.32 14.79 -4.42
C GLN A 3 -3.43 15.69 -3.84
N THR A 4 -3.52 15.79 -2.52
CA THR A 4 -4.62 16.47 -1.80
C THR A 4 -4.91 17.90 -2.30
N GLY A 5 -3.93 18.55 -2.93
CA GLY A 5 -4.08 19.83 -3.65
C GLY A 5 -4.59 19.71 -5.10
N ASP A 6 -4.16 18.70 -5.85
CA ASP A 6 -4.51 18.52 -7.27
C ASP A 6 -6.01 18.28 -7.45
N GLY A 7 -6.63 17.51 -6.53
CA GLY A 7 -8.07 17.22 -6.58
C GLY A 7 -8.90 18.49 -6.58
N ALA A 8 -8.67 19.34 -5.59
CA ALA A 8 -9.40 20.60 -5.43
C ALA A 8 -9.18 21.55 -6.63
N VAL A 9 -7.96 21.59 -7.18
CA VAL A 9 -7.63 22.42 -8.35
C VAL A 9 -8.33 21.91 -9.61
N CYS A 10 -8.32 20.59 -9.86
CA CYS A 10 -9.02 19.98 -10.99
C CYS A 10 -10.55 20.17 -10.91
N PHE A 11 -11.14 20.05 -9.72
CA PHE A 11 -12.57 20.31 -9.53
C PHE A 11 -12.92 21.79 -9.73
N SER A 12 -12.06 22.70 -9.26
CA SER A 12 -12.25 24.14 -9.44
C SER A 12 -12.15 24.53 -10.93
N ALA A 13 -11.19 23.97 -11.66
CA ALA A 13 -11.05 24.20 -13.10
C ALA A 13 -12.24 23.64 -13.91
N ALA A 14 -12.71 22.43 -13.58
CA ALA A 14 -13.89 21.84 -14.22
C ALA A 14 -15.17 22.66 -13.94
N PHE A 15 -15.32 23.18 -12.72
CA PHE A 15 -16.42 24.07 -12.36
C PHE A 15 -16.38 25.39 -13.15
N LEU A 16 -15.22 26.05 -13.23
CA LEU A 16 -15.07 27.28 -14.01
C LEU A 16 -15.33 27.04 -15.50
N LEU A 17 -14.84 25.93 -16.06
CA LEU A 17 -15.11 25.55 -17.46
C LEU A 17 -16.61 25.33 -17.70
N ALA A 18 -17.30 24.64 -16.79
CA ALA A 18 -18.74 24.40 -16.87
C ALA A 18 -19.55 25.70 -16.77
N VAL A 19 -19.16 26.63 -15.91
CA VAL A 19 -19.79 27.97 -15.77
C VAL A 19 -19.60 28.80 -17.06
N VAL A 20 -18.40 28.80 -17.63
CA VAL A 20 -18.08 29.52 -18.88
C VAL A 20 -18.86 28.94 -20.08
N LEU A 21 -18.97 27.61 -20.18
CA LEU A 21 -19.63 26.94 -21.31
C LEU A 21 -21.15 26.99 -21.25
N THR A 22 -21.76 26.89 -20.06
CA THR A 22 -23.22 26.76 -19.95
C THR A 22 -23.97 28.10 -19.92
N ARG A 23 -23.28 29.23 -19.66
CA ARG A 23 -23.87 30.59 -19.51
C ARG A 23 -25.08 30.67 -18.56
N ARG A 24 -25.36 29.62 -17.78
CA ARG A 24 -26.43 29.51 -16.78
C ARG A 24 -25.91 28.70 -15.60
N ALA A 25 -25.81 29.36 -14.44
CA ALA A 25 -25.18 28.85 -13.23
C ALA A 25 -25.77 27.57 -12.59
N PRO A 26 -27.10 27.28 -12.62
CA PRO A 26 -27.66 26.20 -11.79
C PRO A 26 -27.26 24.75 -12.18
N PRO A 27 -27.24 24.33 -13.47
CA PRO A 27 -26.90 22.95 -13.81
C PRO A 27 -25.41 22.61 -13.63
N ALA A 28 -24.51 23.58 -13.82
CA ALA A 28 -23.07 23.40 -13.61
C ALA A 28 -22.71 23.20 -12.13
N ALA A 29 -23.37 23.95 -11.24
CA ALA A 29 -23.21 23.80 -9.80
C ALA A 29 -23.72 22.44 -9.30
N LEU A 30 -24.85 21.97 -9.84
CA LEU A 30 -25.40 20.65 -9.50
C LEU A 30 -24.45 19.51 -9.92
N LEU A 31 -23.90 19.57 -11.14
CA LEU A 31 -22.96 18.55 -11.62
C LEU A 31 -21.68 18.53 -10.77
N ALA A 32 -21.11 19.69 -10.45
CA ALA A 32 -19.92 19.78 -9.60
C ALA A 32 -20.19 19.26 -8.18
N ALA A 33 -21.36 19.58 -7.60
CA ALA A 33 -21.75 19.05 -6.29
C ALA A 33 -21.89 17.52 -6.31
N VAL A 34 -22.52 16.95 -7.35
CA VAL A 34 -22.66 15.49 -7.50
C VAL A 34 -21.30 14.81 -7.63
N LEU A 35 -20.40 15.33 -8.47
CA LEU A 35 -19.06 14.79 -8.63
C LEU A 35 -18.23 14.88 -7.34
N TYR A 36 -18.38 15.96 -6.58
CA TYR A 36 -17.69 16.14 -5.31
C TYR A 36 -18.19 15.16 -4.24
N VAL A 37 -19.50 14.98 -4.12
CA VAL A 37 -20.12 14.01 -3.21
C VAL A 37 -19.72 12.58 -3.60
N PHE A 38 -19.74 12.26 -4.89
CA PHE A 38 -19.29 10.96 -5.39
C PHE A 38 -17.83 10.70 -5.03
N ALA A 39 -16.93 11.64 -5.29
CA ALA A 39 -15.52 11.51 -4.92
C ALA A 39 -15.31 11.40 -3.41
N ALA A 40 -16.10 12.11 -2.60
CA ALA A 40 -16.06 12.03 -1.14
C ALA A 40 -16.57 10.67 -0.62
N MET A 41 -17.56 10.06 -1.27
CA MET A 41 -18.10 8.75 -0.89
C MET A 41 -17.09 7.61 -1.12
N PHE A 42 -16.25 7.72 -2.15
CA PHE A 42 -15.18 6.76 -2.43
C PHE A 42 -13.83 7.14 -1.79
N ARG A 43 -13.82 8.10 -0.85
CA ARG A 43 -12.64 8.35 -0.02
C ARG A 43 -12.53 7.26 1.04
N PHE A 44 -11.63 6.33 0.81
CA PHE A 44 -11.15 5.46 1.89
C PHE A 44 -10.32 6.32 2.84
N PRO A 45 -10.70 6.44 4.13
CA PRO A 45 -9.83 7.07 5.11
C PRO A 45 -8.51 6.27 5.16
N PRO A 46 -7.35 6.94 5.27
CA PRO A 46 -6.10 6.22 5.49
C PRO A 46 -6.26 5.35 6.74
N VAL A 47 -5.92 4.07 6.61
CA VAL A 47 -6.06 3.09 7.70
C VAL A 47 -5.33 3.63 8.93
N PRO A 48 -6.01 3.71 10.09
CA PRO A 48 -5.38 4.14 11.33
C PRO A 48 -4.10 3.31 11.62
N PRO A 49 -2.98 3.93 12.03
CA PRO A 49 -1.71 3.23 12.21
C PRO A 49 -1.78 2.07 13.23
N ASP A 50 -2.71 2.16 14.19
CA ASP A 50 -3.01 1.11 15.16
C ASP A 50 -3.76 -0.10 14.57
N GLN A 51 -4.56 0.10 13.52
CA GLN A 51 -5.24 -0.98 12.79
C GLN A 51 -4.34 -1.64 11.74
N ALA A 52 -3.48 -0.87 11.07
CA ALA A 52 -2.50 -1.40 10.12
C ALA A 52 -1.51 -2.38 10.78
N ALA A 53 -1.21 -2.19 12.07
CA ALA A 53 -0.36 -3.09 12.85
C ALA A 53 -1.06 -4.40 13.26
N ARG A 54 -2.40 -4.45 13.28
CA ARG A 54 -3.18 -5.61 13.75
C ARG A 54 -3.52 -6.62 12.64
N SER A 55 -3.60 -6.20 11.38
CA SER A 55 -3.99 -7.05 10.23
C SER A 55 -2.87 -7.97 9.72
N ASN A 56 -1.92 -8.30 10.59
CA ASN A 56 -0.61 -8.76 10.22
C ASN A 56 -0.60 -10.31 10.13
N GLY A 57 -0.85 -10.81 8.91
CA GLY A 57 -0.84 -12.23 8.55
C GLY A 57 0.56 -12.86 8.56
N ALA A 58 0.57 -14.18 8.76
CA ALA A 58 1.73 -15.05 8.98
C ALA A 58 2.65 -14.58 10.13
N ALA A 59 2.12 -14.60 11.35
CA ALA A 59 2.91 -14.46 12.55
C ALA A 59 3.71 -15.76 12.79
N GLY A 60 5.03 -15.65 12.98
CA GLY A 60 5.81 -16.75 13.55
C GLY A 60 5.35 -17.07 14.99
N PRO A 61 5.94 -18.07 15.67
CA PRO A 61 5.63 -18.39 17.07
C PRO A 61 5.76 -17.20 18.04
N ASP A 62 6.54 -16.18 17.65
CA ASP A 62 6.78 -14.93 18.37
C ASP A 62 5.75 -13.82 18.05
N GLY A 63 4.75 -14.10 17.22
CA GLY A 63 3.68 -13.14 16.89
C GLY A 63 4.12 -12.01 15.95
N VAL A 64 5.35 -12.08 15.42
CA VAL A 64 5.86 -11.07 14.49
C VAL A 64 5.49 -11.47 13.05
N PRO A 65 4.76 -10.62 12.33
CA PRO A 65 4.34 -10.89 10.96
C PRO A 65 5.48 -10.73 9.95
N VAL A 66 5.43 -11.55 8.91
CA VAL A 66 6.42 -11.57 7.84
C VAL A 66 5.77 -11.17 6.53
N LEU A 67 6.34 -10.19 5.83
CA LEU A 67 5.88 -9.85 4.49
C LEU A 67 6.47 -10.84 3.49
N MET A 68 5.72 -11.88 3.20
CA MET A 68 6.13 -12.94 2.26
C MET A 68 4.93 -13.48 1.49
N HIS A 69 5.14 -13.78 0.21
CA HIS A 69 4.09 -14.38 -0.61
C HIS A 69 3.93 -15.88 -0.30
N ASP A 70 5.03 -16.62 -0.21
CA ASP A 70 4.95 -18.08 -0.06
C ASP A 70 4.85 -18.48 1.42
N GLU A 71 4.23 -19.63 1.68
CA GLU A 71 4.21 -20.22 3.02
C GLU A 71 5.57 -20.77 3.45
N THR A 72 6.49 -20.96 2.49
CA THR A 72 7.84 -21.47 2.74
C THR A 72 8.91 -20.53 2.19
N LEU A 73 10.10 -20.67 2.77
CA LEU A 73 11.27 -19.85 2.45
C LEU A 73 11.95 -20.21 1.12
N ASP A 74 11.61 -21.38 0.57
CA ASP A 74 12.38 -22.06 -0.46
C ASP A 74 12.47 -21.29 -1.77
N ARG A 75 11.40 -20.62 -2.23
CA ARG A 75 11.42 -20.02 -3.58
C ARG A 75 12.24 -18.74 -3.68
N THR A 76 12.27 -17.93 -2.63
CA THR A 76 12.78 -16.55 -2.70
C THR A 76 14.03 -16.34 -1.86
N THR A 77 14.31 -17.22 -0.89
CA THR A 77 15.43 -17.04 0.03
C THR A 77 16.51 -18.12 -0.12
N ASN A 78 17.55 -18.01 0.70
CA ASN A 78 18.55 -19.06 0.91
C ASN A 78 18.20 -20.04 2.05
N GLY A 79 17.02 -19.91 2.66
CA GLY A 79 16.48 -20.86 3.63
C GLY A 79 15.46 -21.83 3.02
N SER A 80 14.98 -22.75 3.85
CA SER A 80 13.99 -23.75 3.48
C SER A 80 12.99 -23.99 4.60
N GLY A 81 11.77 -24.39 4.24
CA GLY A 81 10.74 -24.80 5.18
C GLY A 81 9.70 -23.73 5.50
N PRO A 82 8.68 -24.09 6.29
CA PRO A 82 7.51 -23.25 6.53
C PRO A 82 7.80 -22.07 7.45
N VAL A 83 7.38 -20.87 7.03
CA VAL A 83 7.58 -19.60 7.75
C VAL A 83 6.87 -19.62 9.10
N TYR A 84 5.64 -20.15 9.16
CA TYR A 84 4.82 -20.19 10.39
C TYR A 84 5.41 -21.03 11.53
N LYS A 85 6.41 -21.89 11.25
CA LYS A 85 7.11 -22.69 12.27
C LYS A 85 8.36 -22.00 12.82
N MET A 86 8.72 -20.83 12.32
CA MET A 86 9.99 -20.15 12.64
C MET A 86 9.75 -18.83 13.35
N ALA A 87 10.54 -18.54 14.38
CA ALA A 87 10.58 -17.20 14.96
C ALA A 87 11.15 -16.20 13.94
N PHE A 88 10.64 -14.97 13.90
CA PHE A 88 10.99 -13.97 12.88
C PHE A 88 12.50 -13.68 12.81
N ALA A 89 13.21 -13.82 13.92
CA ALA A 89 14.68 -13.69 13.97
C ALA A 89 15.41 -14.64 13.01
N GLN A 90 14.80 -15.76 12.61
CA GLN A 90 15.36 -16.71 11.64
C GLN A 90 15.21 -16.20 10.19
N PRO A 91 13.99 -15.96 9.64
CA PRO A 91 13.84 -15.35 8.31
C PRO A 91 14.61 -14.03 8.13
N ARG A 92 14.73 -13.22 9.19
CA ARG A 92 15.43 -11.93 9.13
C ARG A 92 16.92 -12.02 8.79
N ARG A 93 17.53 -13.20 8.97
CA ARG A 93 18.95 -13.46 8.63
C ARG A 93 19.16 -13.98 7.21
N LEU A 94 18.07 -14.26 6.49
CA LEU A 94 18.11 -14.83 5.16
C LEU A 94 18.20 -13.73 4.10
N ASP A 95 18.75 -14.11 2.95
CA ASP A 95 18.83 -13.27 1.77
C ASP A 95 17.60 -13.54 0.88
N ALA A 96 16.65 -12.60 0.89
CA ALA A 96 15.43 -12.61 0.09
C ALA A 96 15.66 -12.14 -1.37
N GLY A 97 16.83 -11.58 -1.67
CA GLY A 97 17.23 -11.14 -3.00
C GLY A 97 18.02 -12.19 -3.80
N LEU A 98 18.50 -13.25 -3.14
CA LEU A 98 19.41 -14.24 -3.73
C LEU A 98 18.90 -14.84 -5.05
N ARG A 99 17.60 -15.14 -5.10
CA ARG A 99 16.94 -15.79 -6.26
C ARG A 99 16.28 -14.79 -7.21
N HIS A 100 16.47 -13.50 -6.99
CA HIS A 100 15.93 -12.45 -7.83
C HIS A 100 16.76 -12.27 -9.13
N ARG A 101 16.12 -11.91 -10.24
CA ARG A 101 16.81 -11.68 -11.53
C ARG A 101 17.92 -10.62 -11.45
N MET A 102 17.77 -9.67 -10.54
CA MET A 102 18.73 -8.59 -10.27
C MET A 102 19.54 -8.84 -8.98
N ARG A 103 19.89 -10.09 -8.67
CA ARG A 103 20.63 -10.45 -7.44
C ARG A 103 21.94 -9.68 -7.25
N ASP A 104 22.60 -9.26 -8.32
CA ASP A 104 23.86 -8.49 -8.20
C ASP A 104 23.62 -7.09 -7.59
N LYS A 105 22.39 -6.57 -7.71
CA LYS A 105 21.98 -5.30 -7.13
C LYS A 105 21.30 -5.44 -5.77
N TYR A 106 20.57 -6.54 -5.56
CA TYR A 106 19.72 -6.75 -4.38
C TYR A 106 20.17 -7.93 -3.51
N GLY A 107 21.42 -8.39 -3.67
CA GLY A 107 21.97 -9.47 -2.86
C GLY A 107 22.11 -9.03 -1.40
N GLY A 108 21.78 -9.94 -0.49
CA GLY A 108 21.78 -9.69 0.95
C GLY A 108 20.55 -8.95 1.47
N GLU A 109 19.52 -8.75 0.64
CA GLU A 109 18.29 -8.10 1.07
C GLU A 109 17.57 -8.96 2.13
N LYS A 110 17.10 -8.33 3.20
CA LYS A 110 16.49 -9.06 4.31
C LYS A 110 15.01 -9.32 4.04
N VAL A 111 14.48 -10.37 4.66
CA VAL A 111 13.01 -10.54 4.73
C VAL A 111 12.41 -9.40 5.57
N PRO A 112 11.50 -8.58 5.01
CA PRO A 112 10.95 -7.41 5.70
C PRO A 112 9.73 -7.76 6.56
N THR A 113 9.43 -6.91 7.55
CA THR A 113 8.11 -6.89 8.19
C THR A 113 7.13 -6.07 7.35
N PRO A 114 5.80 -6.27 7.51
CA PRO A 114 4.82 -5.37 6.92
C PRO A 114 5.01 -3.91 7.33
N GLN A 115 5.40 -3.65 8.60
CA GLN A 115 5.67 -2.30 9.08
C GLN A 115 6.82 -1.64 8.31
N GLU A 116 7.96 -2.33 8.14
CA GLU A 116 9.10 -1.82 7.37
C GLU A 116 8.69 -1.49 5.93
N ALA A 117 7.85 -2.32 5.32
CA ALA A 117 7.35 -2.09 3.97
C ALA A 117 6.41 -0.88 3.87
N VAL A 118 5.53 -0.66 4.86
CA VAL A 118 4.68 0.55 4.92
C VAL A 118 5.55 1.79 5.05
N GLU A 119 6.55 1.77 5.93
CA GLU A 119 7.46 2.90 6.11
C GLU A 119 8.17 3.29 4.80
N GLU A 120 8.62 2.30 4.01
CA GLU A 120 9.18 2.56 2.68
C GLU A 120 8.15 3.11 1.70
N CYS A 121 6.93 2.57 1.69
CA CYS A 121 5.87 3.08 0.82
C CYS A 121 5.54 4.54 1.14
N LEU A 122 5.50 4.91 2.43
CA LEU A 122 5.28 6.28 2.87
C LEU A 122 6.43 7.20 2.43
N ARG A 123 7.69 6.76 2.57
CA ARG A 123 8.87 7.51 2.09
C ARG A 123 8.76 7.84 0.60
N HIS A 124 8.28 6.90 -0.20
CA HIS A 124 8.19 7.03 -1.65
C HIS A 124 6.82 7.48 -2.17
N ARG A 125 5.87 7.83 -1.29
CA ARG A 125 4.49 8.20 -1.64
C ARG A 125 3.78 7.16 -2.50
N LEU A 126 4.02 5.88 -2.20
CA LEU A 126 3.40 4.74 -2.85
C LEU A 126 2.09 4.36 -2.16
N THR A 127 1.12 3.89 -2.94
CA THR A 127 -0.10 3.28 -2.42
C THR A 127 0.15 1.80 -2.18
N THR A 128 -0.12 1.33 -0.96
CA THR A 128 0.05 -0.08 -0.58
C THR A 128 -1.32 -0.77 -0.53
N VAL A 129 -1.41 -1.96 -1.11
CA VAL A 129 -2.57 -2.86 -1.00
C VAL A 129 -2.06 -4.14 -0.36
N PHE A 130 -2.63 -4.50 0.79
CA PHE A 130 -2.25 -5.71 1.52
C PHE A 130 -3.18 -6.88 1.15
N ASP A 131 -2.57 -7.99 0.75
CA ASP A 131 -3.22 -9.29 0.66
C ASP A 131 -2.81 -10.11 1.89
N VAL A 132 -3.79 -10.52 2.69
CA VAL A 132 -3.55 -11.20 3.97
C VAL A 132 -3.71 -12.70 3.75
N LYS A 133 -2.64 -13.46 4.01
CA LYS A 133 -2.66 -14.92 3.99
C LYS A 133 -2.97 -15.48 5.37
N GLY A 134 -3.84 -16.49 5.42
CA GLY A 134 -4.25 -17.23 6.61
C GLY A 134 -3.60 -18.60 6.69
#